data_AF-A0A1F8KPW5-F1
#
_entry.id   AF-A0A1F8KPW5-F1
#
_cell.length_a   1.000
_cell.length_b   1.000
_cell.length_c   1.000
_cell.angle_alpha   90.00
_cell.angle_beta   90.00
_cell.angle_gamma   90.00
#
_symmetry.space_group_name_H-M   'P 1'
#
loop_
_entity.id
_entity.type
_entity.pdbx_description
1 polymer ?
#
loop_
_entity_poly.entity_id
_entity_poly.type
_entity_poly.pdbx_seq_one_letter_code
_entity_poly.pdbx_strand_id
1 'polypeptide(L)'
;MKEPVFDPEVDYELHNAHVARAAGNEGRARVCARRAAGLAVRKYFERKDFQLNNKSAYELLLTLINQPGIPPTALQNAINLTMRVSESFMLPTQVDLIIEARSLCEQLAKL
;
A
#
# COMPACT_ATOMS: atom_id res chain seq x y z
N MET A 1 -2.17 1.67 23.39
CA MET A 1 -2.61 1.05 22.12
C MET A 1 -1.44 0.23 21.61
N LYS A 2 -1.58 -1.08 21.40
CA LYS A 2 -0.53 -1.84 20.71
C LYS A 2 -0.60 -1.45 19.23
N GLU A 3 0.51 -0.98 18.68
CA GLU A 3 0.62 -0.79 17.24
C GLU A 3 0.27 -2.12 16.54
N PRO A 4 -0.45 -2.09 15.40
CA PRO A 4 -0.64 -3.30 14.63
C PRO A 4 0.75 -3.85 14.26
N VAL A 5 1.04 -5.06 14.74
CA VAL A 5 2.25 -5.78 14.32
C VAL A 5 1.96 -6.23 12.91
N PHE A 6 2.44 -5.45 11.93
CA PHE A 6 2.39 -5.91 10.55
C PHE A 6 3.38 -7.06 10.40
N ASP A 7 3.32 -7.69 9.24
CA ASP A 7 4.40 -8.57 8.85
C ASP A 7 5.72 -7.78 8.76
N PRO A 8 6.88 -8.35 9.15
CA PRO A 8 8.16 -7.64 9.15
C PRO A 8 8.53 -6.97 7.83
N GLU A 9 8.14 -7.54 6.69
CA GLU A 9 8.40 -6.93 5.38
C GLU A 9 7.54 -5.68 5.13
N VAL A 10 6.29 -5.68 5.61
CA VAL A 10 5.39 -4.52 5.52
C VAL A 10 5.92 -3.39 6.40
N ASP A 11 6.31 -3.71 7.64
CA ASP A 11 6.91 -2.75 8.57
C ASP A 11 8.19 -2.14 8.01
N TYR A 12 9.04 -2.97 7.41
CA TYR A 12 10.28 -2.52 6.78
C TYR A 12 10.03 -1.51 5.65
N GLU A 13 9.02 -1.75 4.79
CA GLU A 13 8.68 -0.84 3.70
C GLU A 13 8.03 0.46 4.22
N LEU A 14 7.16 0.39 5.23
CA LEU A 14 6.59 1.59 5.86
C LEU A 14 7.68 2.43 6.53
N HIS A 15 8.60 1.80 7.24
CA HIS A 15 9.76 2.48 7.84
C HIS A 15 10.61 3.17 6.77
N ASN A 16 10.95 2.46 5.69
CA ASN A 16 11.69 3.04 4.57
C ASN A 16 10.96 4.22 3.90
N ALA A 17 9.63 4.18 3.86
CA ALA A 17 8.83 5.29 3.35
C ALA A 17 8.99 6.53 4.22
N HIS A 18 8.88 6.38 5.55
CA HIS A 18 9.08 7.48 6.50
C HIS A 18 10.52 8.03 6.45
N VAL A 19 11.53 7.17 6.39
CA VAL A 19 12.94 7.59 6.26
C VAL A 19 13.17 8.35 4.96
N ALA A 20 12.62 7.88 3.84
CA ALA A 20 12.73 8.57 2.57
C ALA A 20 12.11 9.97 2.61
N ARG A 21 10.92 10.11 3.22
CA ARG A 21 10.26 11.40 3.41
C ARG A 21 11.07 12.33 4.29
N ALA A 22 11.59 11.85 5.42
CA ALA A 22 12.42 12.64 6.32
C ALA A 22 13.69 13.18 5.62
N ALA A 23 14.20 12.44 4.62
CA ALA A 23 15.31 12.86 3.77
C ALA A 23 14.91 13.72 2.55
N GLY A 24 13.64 14.15 2.44
CA GLY A 24 13.12 14.95 1.32
C GLY A 24 12.92 14.16 0.01
N ASN A 25 13.05 12.83 0.04
CA ASN A 25 12.90 11.97 -1.13
C ASN A 25 11.46 11.43 -1.25
N GLU A 26 10.52 12.33 -1.58
CA GLU A 26 9.11 11.99 -1.73
C GLU A 26 8.85 10.91 -2.80
N GLY A 27 9.65 10.90 -3.87
CA GLY A 27 9.57 9.86 -4.90
C GLY A 27 9.79 8.45 -4.31
N ARG A 28 10.89 8.29 -3.57
CA ARG A 28 11.20 7.02 -2.88
C ARG A 28 10.18 6.70 -1.79
N ALA A 29 9.71 7.71 -1.04
CA ALA A 29 8.68 7.52 -0.02
C ALA A 29 7.41 6.88 -0.59
N ARG A 30 6.95 7.37 -1.74
CA ARG A 30 5.79 6.79 -2.45
C ARG A 30 6.03 5.37 -2.93
N VAL A 31 7.24 5.07 -3.43
CA VAL A 31 7.60 3.71 -3.88
C VAL A 31 7.54 2.73 -2.71
N CYS A 32 8.15 3.07 -1.57
CA CYS A 32 8.13 2.25 -0.36
C CYS A 32 6.71 2.08 0.19
N ALA A 33 5.90 3.15 0.25
CA ALA A 33 4.50 3.07 0.66
C ALA A 33 3.69 2.09 -0.22
N ARG A 34 3.86 2.17 -1.55
CA ARG A 34 3.22 1.22 -2.47
C ARG A 34 3.69 -0.21 -2.25
N ARG A 35 4.98 -0.43 -2.00
CA ARG A 35 5.55 -1.77 -1.73
C ARG A 35 4.96 -2.37 -0.45
N ALA A 36 4.87 -1.61 0.63
CA ALA A 36 4.22 -2.04 1.87
C ALA A 36 2.78 -2.52 1.60
N ALA A 37 1.99 -1.70 0.90
CA ALA A 37 0.63 -2.04 0.53
C ALA A 37 0.55 -3.29 -0.36
N GLY A 38 1.44 -3.42 -1.34
CA GLY A 38 1.53 -4.61 -2.20
C GLY A 38 1.80 -5.88 -1.39
N LEU A 39 2.72 -5.84 -0.42
CA LEU A 39 2.99 -6.97 0.47
C LEU A 39 1.76 -7.35 1.30
N ALA A 40 1.03 -6.38 1.84
CA ALA A 40 -0.22 -6.65 2.56
C ALA A 40 -1.29 -7.29 1.66
N VAL A 41 -1.42 -6.82 0.41
CA VAL A 41 -2.33 -7.43 -0.58
C VAL A 41 -1.94 -8.87 -0.90
N ARG A 42 -0.65 -9.14 -1.10
CA ARG A 42 -0.14 -10.50 -1.32
C ARG A 42 -0.58 -11.42 -0.18
N LYS A 43 -0.34 -11.02 1.07
CA LYS A 43 -0.68 -11.82 2.26
C LYS A 43 -2.18 -12.02 2.43
N TYR A 44 -2.98 -11.00 2.11
CA TYR A 44 -4.43 -11.13 2.06
C TYR A 44 -4.88 -12.24 1.09
N PHE A 45 -4.31 -12.30 -0.12
CA PHE A 45 -4.65 -13.33 -1.10
C PHE A 45 -4.09 -14.72 -0.75
N GLU A 46 -2.88 -14.78 -0.19
CA GLU A 46 -2.29 -16.04 0.29
C GLU A 46 -3.15 -16.70 1.37
N ARG A 47 -3.71 -15.91 2.31
CA ARG A 47 -4.67 -16.41 3.33
C ARG A 47 -5.98 -16.93 2.74
N LYS A 48 -6.26 -16.64 1.46
CA LYS A 48 -7.42 -17.10 0.70
C LYS A 48 -7.06 -18.16 -0.33
N ASP A 49 -5.92 -18.83 -0.15
CA ASP A 49 -5.36 -19.85 -1.03
C ASP A 49 -5.16 -19.39 -2.48
N PHE A 50 -5.02 -18.08 -2.70
CA PHE A 50 -4.78 -17.50 -4.01
C PHE A 50 -3.35 -16.98 -4.12
N GLN A 51 -2.51 -17.74 -4.83
CA GLN A 51 -1.08 -17.45 -4.97
C GLN A 51 -0.84 -16.43 -6.09
N LEU A 52 -0.42 -15.22 -5.72
CA LEU A 52 -0.12 -14.12 -6.66
C LEU A 52 1.39 -13.97 -6.92
N ASN A 53 2.05 -15.06 -7.24
CA ASN A 53 3.50 -15.09 -7.47
C ASN A 53 3.90 -14.14 -8.61
N ASN A 54 5.08 -13.54 -8.49
CA ASN A 54 5.71 -12.67 -9.49
C ASN A 54 4.99 -11.34 -9.82
N LYS A 55 3.88 -11.01 -9.16
CA LYS A 55 3.24 -9.69 -9.32
C LYS A 55 4.00 -8.58 -8.60
N SER A 56 4.19 -7.46 -9.28
CA SER A 56 4.65 -6.21 -8.67
C SER A 56 3.62 -5.65 -7.68
N ALA A 57 4.06 -4.77 -6.78
CA ALA A 57 3.17 -4.09 -5.84
C ALA A 57 2.02 -3.35 -6.55
N TYR A 58 2.29 -2.78 -7.73
CA TYR A 58 1.28 -2.11 -8.53
C TYR A 58 0.23 -3.10 -9.06
N GLU A 59 0.66 -4.23 -9.64
CA GLU A 59 -0.26 -5.25 -10.16
C GLU A 59 -1.09 -5.93 -9.05
N LEU A 60 -0.52 -6.08 -7.86
CA LEU A 60 -1.23 -6.58 -6.69
C LEU A 60 -2.37 -5.62 -6.31
N LEU A 61 -2.09 -4.31 -6.22
CA LEU A 61 -3.10 -3.31 -5.91
C LEU A 61 -4.21 -3.27 -6.97
N LEU A 62 -3.85 -3.34 -8.26
CA LEU A 62 -4.86 -3.46 -9.33
C LEU A 62 -5.70 -4.74 -9.20
N THR A 63 -5.09 -5.84 -8.77
CA THR A 63 -5.83 -7.09 -8.51
C THR A 63 -6.81 -6.91 -7.36
N LEU A 64 -6.41 -6.24 -6.27
CA LEU A 64 -7.29 -5.94 -5.14
C LEU A 64 -8.47 -5.06 -5.55
N ILE A 65 -8.23 -4.04 -6.38
CA ILE A 65 -9.28 -3.10 -6.82
C ILE A 65 -10.42 -3.82 -7.56
N ASN A 66 -10.11 -4.90 -8.27
CA ASN A 66 -11.08 -5.69 -9.01
C ASN A 66 -11.71 -6.84 -8.20
N GLN A 67 -11.35 -6.98 -6.91
CA GLN A 67 -11.84 -8.07 -6.08
C GLN A 67 -13.17 -7.71 -5.41
N PRO A 68 -14.22 -8.55 -5.53
CA PRO A 68 -15.47 -8.33 -4.81
C PRO A 68 -15.27 -8.50 -3.30
N GLY A 69 -16.03 -7.74 -2.51
CA GLY A 69 -16.04 -7.85 -1.04
C GLY A 69 -14.93 -7.09 -0.32
N ILE A 70 -14.15 -6.27 -1.03
CA ILE A 70 -13.18 -5.36 -0.39
C ILE A 70 -13.92 -4.16 0.21
N PRO A 71 -13.65 -3.79 1.48
CA PRO A 71 -14.24 -2.61 2.10
C PRO A 71 -14.00 -1.33 1.27
N PRO A 72 -14.98 -0.41 1.16
CA PRO A 72 -14.84 0.80 0.34
C PRO A 72 -13.61 1.65 0.67
N THR A 73 -13.25 1.72 1.95
CA THR A 73 -12.06 2.44 2.43
C THR A 73 -10.76 1.81 1.90
N ALA A 74 -10.60 0.50 2.02
CA ALA A 74 -9.45 -0.23 1.50
C ALA A 74 -9.34 -0.12 -0.02
N LEU A 75 -10.48 -0.17 -0.72
CA LEU A 75 -10.56 0.04 -2.15
C LEU A 75 -10.06 1.44 -2.54
N GLN A 76 -10.52 2.49 -1.84
CA GLN A 76 -10.07 3.85 -2.07
C GLN A 76 -8.56 4.03 -1.80
N ASN A 77 -8.04 3.43 -0.73
CA ASN A 77 -6.61 3.46 -0.44
C ASN A 77 -5.80 2.83 -1.58
N ALA A 78 -6.24 1.69 -2.12
CA ALA A 78 -5.58 1.03 -3.24
C ALA A 78 -5.62 1.87 -4.53
N ILE A 79 -6.76 2.52 -4.81
CA ILE A 79 -6.88 3.47 -5.93
C ILE A 79 -5.88 4.61 -5.76
N ASN A 80 -5.80 5.22 -4.58
CA ASN A 80 -4.88 6.32 -4.30
C ASN A 80 -3.41 5.90 -4.51
N LEU A 81 -3.03 4.70 -4.08
CA LEU A 81 -1.67 4.16 -4.21
C LEU A 81 -1.27 3.80 -5.65
N THR A 82 -2.24 3.61 -6.54
CA THR A 82 -2.02 3.31 -7.96
C THR A 82 -2.12 4.54 -8.86
N MET A 83 -2.63 5.67 -8.34
CA MET A 83 -2.65 6.92 -9.10
C MET A 83 -1.24 7.34 -9.54
N ARG A 84 -1.12 7.71 -10.81
CA ARG A 84 0.09 8.32 -11.36
C ARG A 84 0.20 9.76 -10.88
N VAL A 85 1.40 10.19 -10.52
CA VAL A 85 1.68 11.62 -10.33
C VAL A 85 1.53 12.32 -11.68
N SER A 86 0.95 13.52 -11.70
CA SER A 86 0.86 14.34 -12.92
C SER A 86 2.27 14.75 -13.41
N GLU A 87 2.38 15.23 -14.65
CA GLU A 87 3.64 15.71 -15.25
C GLU A 87 4.33 16.81 -14.42
N SER A 88 3.57 17.50 -13.55
CA SER A 88 4.08 18.50 -12.60
C SER A 88 4.67 17.89 -11.31
N PHE A 89 4.79 16.57 -11.22
CA PHE A 89 5.13 15.82 -10.00
C PHE A 89 4.21 16.08 -8.80
N MET A 90 3.09 16.78 -9.01
CA MET A 90 2.09 17.04 -8.00
C MET A 90 1.02 15.96 -8.07
N LEU A 91 0.74 15.31 -6.93
CA LEU A 91 -0.46 14.51 -6.78
C LEU A 91 -1.66 15.46 -6.95
N PRO A 92 -2.71 15.08 -7.69
CA PRO A 92 -3.94 15.90 -7.80
C PRO A 92 -4.65 16.14 -6.47
N THR A 93 -4.15 15.60 -5.36
CA THR A 93 -4.77 15.66 -4.03
C THR A 93 -3.69 15.62 -2.95
N GLN A 94 -3.95 16.28 -1.81
CA GLN A 94 -3.12 16.29 -0.58
C GLN A 94 -3.12 14.93 0.14
N VAL A 95 -3.04 13.82 -0.60
CA VAL A 95 -3.13 12.47 -0.06
C VAL A 95 -1.75 12.01 0.38
N ASP A 96 -1.61 11.71 1.66
CA ASP A 96 -0.40 11.10 2.18
C ASP A 96 -0.40 9.59 1.90
N LEU A 97 0.32 9.18 0.86
CA LEU A 97 0.41 7.77 0.46
C LEU A 97 1.01 6.86 1.55
N ILE A 98 1.77 7.37 2.51
CA ILE A 98 2.25 6.54 3.64
C ILE A 98 1.08 6.21 4.58
N ILE A 99 0.21 7.19 4.85
CA ILE A 99 -1.01 6.98 5.66
C ILE A 99 -1.97 6.05 4.93
N GLU A 100 -2.18 6.24 3.63
CA GLU A 100 -3.02 5.37 2.81
C GLU A 100 -2.51 3.93 2.81
N ALA A 101 -1.19 3.73 2.65
CA ALA A 101 -0.57 2.41 2.69
C ALA A 101 -0.76 1.75 4.05
N ARG A 102 -0.51 2.47 5.15
CA ARG A 102 -0.73 1.97 6.51
C ARG A 102 -2.19 1.57 6.72
N SER A 103 -3.12 2.47 6.40
CA SER A 103 -4.56 2.22 6.54
C SER A 103 -4.99 0.97 5.76
N LEU A 104 -4.51 0.80 4.53
CA LEU A 104 -4.79 -0.39 3.74
C LEU A 104 -4.23 -1.66 4.40
N CYS A 105 -2.99 -1.63 4.90
CA CYS A 105 -2.37 -2.76 5.58
C CYS A 105 -3.18 -3.18 6.82
N GLU A 106 -3.65 -2.22 7.63
CA GLU A 106 -4.46 -2.49 8.83
C GLU A 106 -5.81 -3.10 8.51
N GLN A 107 -6.45 -2.60 7.45
CA GLN A 107 -7.74 -3.12 7.01
C GLN A 107 -7.61 -4.54 6.48
N LEU A 108 -6.65 -4.78 5.59
CA LEU A 108 -6.41 -6.12 5.05
C LEU A 108 -6.00 -7.11 6.14
N ALA A 109 -5.20 -6.71 7.14
CA ALA A 109 -4.83 -7.60 8.23
C ALA A 109 -6.04 -8.17 9.00
N LYS A 110 -7.15 -7.42 9.05
CA LYS A 110 -8.40 -7.78 9.75
C LYS A 110 -9.39 -8.60 8.89
N LEU A 111 -9.14 -8.75 7.59
CA LEU A 111 -9.96 -9.53 6.65
C LEU A 111 -9.41 -10.95 6.49
#